data_AF-A0A068TE19-F1
#
_entry.id   AF-A0A068TE19-F1
#
_cell.length_a   1.000
_cell.length_b   1.000
_cell.length_c   1.000
_cell.angle_alpha   90.00
_cell.angle_beta   90.00
_cell.angle_gamma   90.00
#
_symmetry.space_group_name_H-M   'P 1'
#
loop_
_entity.id
_entity.type
_entity.pdbx_description
1 polymer ?
#
loop_
_entity_poly.entity_id
_entity_poly.type
_entity_poly.pdbx_seq_one_letter_code
_entity_poly.pdbx_strand_id
1 'polypeptide(L)' 'MTRNVRGFWRHLFGLLLALIAIIMIILAWQYGLGYLSGTPFEELRYVIFGVAVVGLLSALNSLTLRLMK' A
#
# COMPACT_ATOMS: atom_id res chain seq x y z
N MET A 1 -11.94 -3.67 32.41
CA MET A 1 -12.57 -4.19 31.16
C MET A 1 -12.35 -3.28 29.92
N THR A 2 -11.35 -2.39 29.91
CA THR A 2 -11.12 -1.41 28.82
C THR A 2 -9.93 -1.75 27.90
N ARG A 3 -9.13 -2.78 28.23
CA ARG A 3 -7.98 -3.23 27.42
C ARG A 3 -8.39 -3.89 26.10
N ASN A 4 -9.53 -4.57 26.06
CA ASN A 4 -9.97 -5.34 24.89
C ASN A 4 -10.42 -4.43 23.73
N VAL A 5 -11.03 -3.29 24.05
CA VAL A 5 -11.50 -2.30 23.08
C VAL A 5 -10.32 -1.72 22.30
N ARG A 6 -9.25 -1.31 22.99
CA ARG A 6 -8.08 -0.68 22.37
C ARG A 6 -7.35 -1.63 21.40
N GLY A 7 -7.30 -2.93 21.70
CA GLY A 7 -6.76 -3.94 20.80
C GLY A 7 -7.63 -4.15 19.55
N PHE A 8 -8.94 -4.20 19.71
CA PHE A 8 -9.89 -4.36 18.60
C PHE A 8 -9.82 -3.23 17.58
N TRP A 9 -9.81 -1.97 18.04
CA TRP A 9 -9.68 -0.79 17.15
C TRP A 9 -8.36 -0.77 16.37
N ARG A 10 -7.28 -1.24 16.99
CA ARG A 10 -5.97 -1.34 16.35
C ARG A 10 -5.99 -2.37 15.20
N HIS A 11 -6.59 -3.53 15.43
CA HIS A 11 -6.73 -4.56 14.39
C HIS A 11 -7.65 -4.11 13.24
N LEU A 12 -8.77 -3.47 13.55
CA LEU A 12 -9.68 -2.95 12.54
C LEU A 12 -9.02 -1.87 11.68
N PHE A 13 -8.24 -0.97 12.29
CA PHE A 13 -7.49 0.05 11.56
C PHE A 13 -6.44 -0.56 10.63
N GLY A 14 -5.66 -1.53 11.13
CA GLY A 14 -4.69 -2.25 10.31
C GLY A 14 -5.35 -2.98 9.12
N LEU A 15 -6.52 -3.59 9.35
CA LEU A 15 -7.29 -4.27 8.31
C LEU A 15 -7.78 -3.29 7.23
N LEU A 16 -8.35 -2.15 7.63
CA LEU A 16 -8.80 -1.11 6.70
C LEU A 16 -7.63 -0.56 5.88
N LEU A 17 -6.49 -0.30 6.53
CA LEU A 17 -5.30 0.21 5.86
C LEU A 17 -4.76 -0.79 4.82
N ALA A 18 -4.73 -2.08 5.18
CA ALA A 18 -4.34 -3.15 4.27
C ALA A 18 -5.30 -3.26 3.06
N LEU A 19 -6.61 -3.14 3.30
CA LEU A 19 -7.62 -3.14 2.23
C LEU A 19 -7.39 -1.98 1.24
N ILE A 20 -7.17 -0.77 1.75
CA ILE A 20 -6.88 0.41 0.92
C ILE A 20 -5.60 0.19 0.10
N ALA A 21 -4.54 -0.34 0.72
CA ALA A 21 -3.29 -0.64 0.03
C ALA A 21 -3.50 -1.62 -1.14
N ILE A 22 -4.26 -2.70 -0.91
CA ILE A 22 -4.57 -3.69 -1.94
C ILE A 22 -5.31 -3.03 -3.11
N ILE A 23 -6.35 -2.24 -2.83
CA ILE A 23 -7.13 -1.54 -3.87
C ILE A 23 -6.21 -0.62 -4.68
N MET A 24 -5.36 0.18 -4.02
CA MET A 24 -4.41 1.07 -4.69
C MET A 24 -3.42 0.32 -5.59
N ILE A 25 -2.90 -0.81 -5.13
CA ILE A 25 -1.98 -1.65 -5.92
C ILE A 25 -2.70 -2.21 -7.17
N ILE A 26 -3.93 -2.70 -7.02
CA ILE A 26 -4.72 -3.22 -8.15
C ILE A 26 -5.01 -2.12 -9.16
N LEU A 27 -5.42 -0.92 -8.70
CA LEU A 27 -5.67 0.22 -9.58
C LEU A 27 -4.40 0.67 -10.30
N ALA A 28 -3.27 0.73 -9.59
CA ALA A 28 -1.97 1.07 -10.18
C ALA A 28 -1.52 0.01 -11.20
N TRP A 29 -1.83 -1.27 -10.98
CA TRP A 29 -1.55 -2.32 -11.95
C TRP A 29 -2.41 -2.19 -13.21
N GLN A 30 -3.72 -2.00 -13.05
CA GLN A 30 -4.65 -1.95 -14.19
C GLN A 30 -4.50 -0.67 -15.02
N TYR A 31 -4.31 0.48 -14.38
CA TYR A 31 -4.33 1.78 -15.05
C TYR A 31 -2.95 2.45 -15.08
N GLY A 32 -2.11 2.22 -14.05
CA GLY A 32 -0.82 2.88 -13.87
C GLY A 32 0.22 2.50 -14.93
N LEU A 33 0.29 1.22 -15.31
CA LEU A 33 1.22 0.75 -16.33
C LEU A 33 0.94 1.36 -17.71
N GLY A 34 -0.33 1.64 -18.01
CA GLY A 34 -0.74 2.29 -19.26
C GLY A 34 -0.17 3.71 -19.40
N TYR A 35 -0.01 4.45 -18.30
CA TYR A 35 0.64 5.78 -18.35
C TYR A 35 2.12 5.72 -18.69
N LEU A 36 2.76 4.57 -18.46
CA LEU A 36 4.15 4.34 -18.83
C LEU A 36 4.28 3.80 -20.26
N SER A 37 3.16 3.51 -20.94
CA SER A 37 3.15 3.07 -22.34
C SER A 37 3.68 4.17 -23.27
N GLY A 38 4.93 4.01 -23.69
CA GLY A 38 5.73 5.05 -24.35
C GLY A 38 7.18 5.09 -23.87
N THR A 39 7.51 4.50 -22.72
CA THR A 39 8.92 4.30 -22.34
C THR A 39 9.60 3.35 -23.32
N PRO A 40 10.85 3.63 -23.75
CA PRO A 40 11.58 2.82 -24.72
C PRO A 40 11.88 1.40 -24.22
N PHE A 41 11.85 1.19 -22.89
CA PHE A 41 11.95 -0.11 -22.26
C PHE A 41 10.62 -0.47 -21.60
N GLU A 42 9.99 -1.54 -22.08
CA GLU A 42 8.72 -2.02 -21.54
C GLU A 42 8.92 -2.70 -20.18
N GLU A 43 10.06 -3.37 -19.95
CA GLU A 43 10.35 -4.00 -18.67
C GLU A 43 10.49 -2.99 -17.53
N LEU A 44 10.96 -1.77 -17.86
CA LEU A 44 11.19 -0.70 -16.89
C LEU A 44 9.89 -0.28 -16.18
N ARG A 45 8.74 -0.42 -16.85
CA ARG A 45 7.42 -0.08 -16.30
C ARG A 45 7.08 -0.96 -15.10
N TYR A 46 7.41 -2.25 -15.19
CA TYR A 46 7.19 -3.21 -14.11
C TYR A 46 8.19 -2.99 -12.96
N VAL A 47 9.42 -2.57 -13.26
CA VAL A 47 10.40 -2.20 -12.23
C VAL A 47 9.92 -0.96 -11.46
N ILE A 48 9.48 0.09 -12.15
CA ILE A 48 8.93 1.30 -11.54
C ILE A 48 7.71 0.97 -10.68
N PHE A 49 6.80 0.13 -11.21
CA PHE A 49 5.66 -0.35 -10.45
C PHE A 49 6.10 -1.08 -9.17
N GLY A 50 7.04 -2.01 -9.28
CA GLY A 50 7.58 -2.74 -8.12
C GLY A 50 8.16 -1.80 -7.05
N VAL A 51 8.98 -0.84 -7.45
CA VAL A 51 9.55 0.16 -6.54
C VAL A 51 8.45 1.01 -5.89
N ALA A 52 7.45 1.44 -6.66
CA ALA A 52 6.33 2.23 -6.14
C ALA A 52 5.50 1.44 -5.10
N VAL A 53 5.21 0.17 -5.37
CA VAL A 53 4.48 -0.71 -4.44
C VAL A 53 5.27 -0.94 -3.16
N VAL A 54 6.58 -1.24 -3.26
CA VAL A 54 7.45 -1.42 -2.10
C VAL A 54 7.53 -0.14 -1.27
N GLY A 55 7.65 1.02 -1.93
CA GLY A 55 7.66 2.33 -1.29
C GLY A 55 6.35 2.62 -0.55
N LEU A 56 5.20 2.37 -1.18
CA LEU A 56 3.88 2.52 -0.59
C LEU A 56 3.72 1.66 0.67
N LEU A 57 4.03 0.37 0.57
CA LEU A 57 3.93 -0.56 1.70
C LEU A 57 4.86 -0.18 2.85
N SER A 58 6.08 0.28 2.53
CA SER A 58 7.04 0.75 3.53
C SER A 58 6.54 2.01 4.25
N ALA A 59 5.96 2.96 3.51
CA ALA A 59 5.37 4.17 4.08
C ALA A 59 4.17 3.84 4.98
N LEU A 60 3.28 2.94 4.55
CA LEU A 60 2.13 2.50 5.33
C LEU A 60 2.56 1.75 6.60
N ASN A 61 3.58 0.90 6.52
CA ASN A 61 4.14 0.23 7.69
C ASN A 61 4.74 1.25 8.69
N SER A 62 5.50 2.22 8.21
CA SER A 62 6.06 3.29 9.05
C SER A 62 4.98 4.14 9.71
N LEU A 63 3.94 4.52 8.97
CA LEU A 63 2.77 5.22 9.49
C LEU A 63 2.04 4.41 10.56
N THR A 64 1.82 3.12 10.29
CA THR A 64 1.18 2.20 11.23
C THR A 64 1.98 2.09 12.53
N LEU A 65 3.30 1.91 12.44
CA LEU A 65 4.19 1.86 13.60
C LEU A 65 4.18 3.17 14.40
N ARG A 66 4.09 4.33 13.74
CA ARG A 66 4.00 5.64 14.41
C ARG A 66 2.65 5.87 15.08
N LEU A 67 1.55 5.49 14.44
CA LEU A 67 0.19 5.71 14.93
C LEU A 67 -0.23 4.70 16.01
N MET A 68 0.38 3.51 16.00
CA MET A 68 0.10 2.43 16.95
C MET A 68 1.08 2.38 18.13
N LYS A 69 2.02 3.33 18.21
CA LYS A 69 2.92 3.52 19.35
C LYS A 69 2.15 4.13 20.52
#